data_AF-A0A062IGQ5-F1
#
_entry.id   AF-A0A062IGQ5-F1
#
_cell.length_a   1.000
_cell.length_b   1.000
_cell.length_c   1.000
_cell.angle_alpha   90.00
_cell.angle_beta   90.00
_cell.angle_gamma   90.00
#
_symmetry.space_group_name_H-M   'P 1'
#
loop_
_entity.id
_entity.type
_entity.pdbx_description
1 polymer ?
#
loop_
_entity_poly.entity_id
_entity_poly.type
_entity_poly.pdbx_seq_one_letter_code
_entity_poly.pdbx_strand_id
1 'polypeptide(L)'
;MIPPRKNAKPWKDKKMGSLERNELLRTVKRLGRTIWKKWSGYHRRSLVETKMHCIKLLGDKLSARNFQSQVNEIHARMAVLNKFTDLGRPHTRVVT
;
A
#
# COMPACT_ATOMS: atom_id res chain seq x y z
N MET A 1 -8.06 8.12 -3.87
CA MET A 1 -7.94 9.10 -2.77
C MET A 1 -6.72 8.77 -1.92
N ILE A 2 -5.73 9.68 -1.82
CA ILE A 2 -4.50 9.49 -1.02
C ILE A 2 -4.67 10.25 0.30
N PRO A 3 -4.39 9.63 1.47
CA PRO A 3 -4.47 10.34 2.74
C PRO A 3 -3.48 11.51 2.77
N PRO A 4 -3.92 12.71 3.16
CA PRO A 4 -3.03 13.85 3.34
C PRO A 4 -2.00 13.56 4.44
N ARG A 5 -0.83 14.18 4.37
CA ARG A 5 0.26 13.98 5.35
C ARG A 5 -0.16 14.40 6.77
N LYS A 6 0.51 13.88 7.80
CA LYS A 6 0.20 14.19 9.22
C LYS A 6 0.16 15.70 9.49
N ASN A 7 1.07 16.45 8.87
CA ASN A 7 1.20 17.89 9.05
C ASN A 7 0.53 18.70 7.94
N ALA A 8 -0.34 18.09 7.14
CA ALA A 8 -1.01 18.78 6.05
C ALA A 8 -1.95 19.86 6.59
N LYS A 9 -1.87 21.05 5.99
CA LYS A 9 -2.71 22.21 6.30
C LYS A 9 -3.81 22.37 5.25
N PRO A 10 -4.97 22.93 5.61
CA PRO A 10 -5.99 23.28 4.64
C PRO A 10 -5.44 24.27 3.61
N TRP A 11 -5.83 24.07 2.35
CA TRP A 11 -5.54 25.04 1.30
C TRP A 11 -6.58 26.17 1.33
N LYS A 12 -6.16 27.39 0.97
CA LYS A 12 -7.00 28.60 1.05
C LYS A 12 -7.87 28.81 -0.19
N ASP A 13 -7.53 28.19 -1.32
CA ASP A 13 -8.27 28.36 -2.56
C ASP A 13 -9.59 27.56 -2.55
N LYS A 14 -10.58 28.07 -3.27
CA LYS A 14 -11.94 27.51 -3.33
C LYS A 14 -12.16 26.56 -4.51
N LYS A 15 -11.09 26.03 -5.11
CA LYS A 15 -11.22 25.04 -6.19
C LYS A 15 -11.87 23.78 -5.64
N MET A 16 -12.66 23.10 -6.46
CA MET A 16 -13.40 21.89 -6.06
C MET A 16 -12.49 20.84 -5.40
N GLY A 17 -11.35 20.51 -6.03
CA GLY A 17 -10.39 19.56 -5.47
C GLY A 17 -9.74 20.00 -4.15
N SER A 18 -9.63 21.31 -3.91
CA SER A 18 -9.12 21.88 -2.65
C SER A 18 -10.14 21.75 -1.53
N LEU A 19 -11.43 21.96 -1.85
CA LEU A 19 -12.54 21.74 -0.91
C LEU A 19 -12.63 20.26 -0.50
N GLU A 20 -12.62 19.34 -1.46
CA GLU A 20 -12.65 17.89 -1.19
C GLU A 20 -11.46 17.43 -0.32
N ARG A 21 -10.26 17.91 -0.65
CA ARG A 21 -9.05 17.65 0.13
C ARG A 21 -9.16 18.19 1.55
N ASN A 22 -9.70 19.40 1.71
CA ASN A 22 -9.89 20.03 3.02
C ASN A 22 -10.94 19.29 3.87
N GLU A 23 -12.01 18.76 3.25
CA GLU A 23 -12.99 17.91 3.93
C GLU A 23 -12.40 16.57 4.38
N LEU A 24 -11.57 15.96 3.53
CA LEU A 24 -10.81 14.78 3.88
C LEU A 24 -9.88 15.06 5.07
N LEU A 25 -9.16 16.19 5.05
CA LEU A 25 -8.31 16.65 6.17
C LEU A 25 -9.10 16.78 7.48
N ARG A 26 -10.28 17.41 7.44
CA ARG A 26 -11.17 17.55 8.59
C ARG A 26 -11.62 16.19 9.12
N THR A 27 -12.01 15.30 8.21
CA THR A 27 -12.45 13.94 8.54
C THR A 27 -11.35 13.12 9.22
N VAL A 28 -10.12 13.17 8.67
CA VAL A 28 -8.96 12.47 9.26
C VAL A 28 -8.60 13.06 10.63
N LYS A 29 -8.70 14.38 10.81
CA LYS A 29 -8.46 15.04 12.11
C LYS A 29 -9.51 14.63 13.15
N ARG A 30 -10.78 14.50 12.75
CA ARG A 30 -11.89 14.09 13.63
C ARG A 30 -11.85 12.62 14.02
N LEU A 31 -11.71 11.72 13.04
CA LEU A 31 -11.83 10.28 13.24
C LEU A 31 -10.50 9.59 13.60
N GLY A 32 -9.37 10.26 13.35
CA GLY A 32 -8.06 9.63 13.41
C GLY A 32 -7.73 8.82 12.14
N ARG A 33 -6.43 8.74 11.86
CA ARG A 33 -5.91 8.19 10.59
C ARG A 33 -6.18 6.70 10.43
N THR A 34 -6.09 5.94 11.52
CA THR A 34 -6.29 4.47 11.51
C THR A 34 -7.72 4.11 11.14
N ILE A 35 -8.70 4.75 11.77
CA ILE A 35 -10.13 4.52 11.51
C ILE A 35 -10.46 4.93 10.08
N TRP A 36 -10.05 6.13 9.67
CA TRP A 36 -10.27 6.60 8.31
C TRP A 36 -9.67 5.66 7.25
N LYS A 37 -8.46 5.12 7.46
CA LYS A 37 -7.82 4.19 6.50
C LYS A 37 -8.62 2.90 6.32
N LYS A 38 -9.23 2.39 7.40
CA LYS A 38 -10.09 1.19 7.34
C LYS A 38 -11.40 1.52 6.63
N TRP A 39 -12.11 2.57 7.06
CA TRP A 39 -13.41 2.95 6.52
C TRP A 39 -13.36 3.35 5.05
N SER A 40 -12.33 4.09 4.62
CA SER A 40 -12.17 4.51 3.21
C SER A 40 -11.68 3.40 2.27
N GLY A 41 -11.40 2.19 2.78
CA GLY A 41 -10.78 1.11 2.00
C GLY A 41 -9.31 1.35 1.62
N TYR A 42 -8.73 2.50 2.00
CA TYR A 42 -7.34 2.83 1.68
C TYR A 42 -6.33 1.85 2.29
N HIS A 43 -6.65 1.22 3.42
CA HIS A 43 -5.77 0.22 4.03
C HIS A 43 -5.44 -0.92 3.05
N ARG A 44 -6.45 -1.48 2.37
CA ARG A 44 -6.26 -2.55 1.38
C ARG A 44 -5.38 -2.10 0.21
N ARG A 45 -5.62 -0.88 -0.29
CA ARG A 45 -4.79 -0.28 -1.35
C ARG A 45 -3.33 -0.12 -0.91
N SER A 46 -3.10 0.36 0.32
CA SER A 46 -1.76 0.51 0.88
C SER A 46 -1.02 -0.82 0.98
N LEU A 47 -1.71 -1.92 1.32
CA LEU A 47 -1.09 -3.25 1.37
C LEU A 47 -0.66 -3.73 -0.04
N VAL A 48 -1.50 -3.50 -1.05
CA VAL A 48 -1.17 -3.83 -2.45
C VAL A 48 0.02 -2.99 -2.93
N GLU A 49 0.03 -1.68 -2.65
CA GLU A 49 1.13 -0.78 -3.00
C GLU A 49 2.45 -1.26 -2.35
N THR A 50 2.42 -1.68 -1.09
CA THR A 50 3.58 -2.28 -0.41
C THR A 50 4.02 -3.59 -1.06
N LYS A 51 3.09 -4.51 -1.37
CA LYS A 51 3.47 -5.78 -2.02
C LYS A 51 4.05 -5.55 -3.41
N MET A 52 3.50 -4.61 -4.18
CA MET A 52 4.05 -4.19 -5.47
C MET A 52 5.45 -3.58 -5.33
N HIS A 53 5.71 -2.79 -4.29
CA HIS A 53 7.06 -2.30 -4.00
C HIS A 53 8.04 -3.46 -3.76
N CYS A 54 7.66 -4.48 -2.99
CA CYS A 54 8.49 -5.68 -2.81
C CYS A 54 8.78 -6.41 -4.13
N ILE A 55 7.80 -6.51 -5.03
CA ILE A 55 8.01 -7.12 -6.36
C ILE A 55 9.04 -6.32 -7.19
N LYS A 56 9.03 -4.98 -7.07
CA LYS A 56 10.00 -4.10 -7.74
C LYS A 56 11.40 -4.18 -7.13
N LEU A 57 11.53 -4.46 -5.84
CA LEU A 57 12.83 -4.69 -5.20
C LEU A 57 13.54 -5.94 -5.75
N LEU A 58 12.78 -6.93 -6.25
CA LEU A 58 13.34 -8.09 -6.95
C LEU A 58 13.72 -7.80 -8.42
N GLY A 59 13.35 -6.63 -8.93
CA GLY A 59 13.66 -6.17 -10.28
C GLY A 59 12.74 -5.02 -10.69
N ASP A 60 13.28 -3.87 -11.07
CA ASP A 60 12.46 -2.67 -11.34
C ASP A 60 11.56 -2.82 -12.60
N LYS A 61 12.03 -3.59 -13.59
CA LYS A 61 11.35 -3.84 -14.86
C LYS A 61 11.28 -5.33 -15.17
N LEU A 62 10.40 -5.70 -16.10
CA LEU A 62 10.37 -7.05 -16.68
C LEU A 62 11.36 -7.15 -17.82
N SER A 63 12.20 -8.18 -17.78
CA SER A 63 13.26 -8.42 -18.77
C SER A 63 12.77 -9.24 -19.95
N ALA A 64 11.76 -10.09 -19.73
CA ALA A 64 11.22 -10.97 -20.75
C ALA A 64 10.55 -10.20 -21.90
N ARG A 65 10.85 -10.62 -23.14
CA ARG A 65 10.31 -10.00 -24.37
C ARG A 65 8.88 -10.44 -24.70
N ASN A 66 8.52 -11.69 -24.41
CA ASN A 66 7.20 -12.22 -24.69
C ASN A 66 6.31 -12.18 -23.44
N PHE A 67 5.01 -11.97 -23.64
CA PHE A 67 4.03 -11.80 -22.55
C PHE A 67 3.99 -13.00 -21.60
N GLN A 68 4.02 -14.23 -22.12
CA GLN A 68 3.97 -15.42 -21.26
C GLN A 68 5.20 -15.55 -20.36
N SER A 69 6.37 -15.17 -20.86
CA SER A 69 7.60 -15.14 -20.07
C SER A 69 7.58 -13.99 -19.05
N GLN A 70 6.94 -12.86 -19.36
CA GLN A 70 6.69 -11.80 -18.38
C GLN A 70 5.78 -12.27 -17.23
N VAL A 71 4.73 -13.03 -17.54
CA VAL A 71 3.86 -13.66 -16.53
C VAL A 71 4.66 -14.63 -15.67
N ASN A 72 5.48 -15.49 -16.27
CA ASN A 72 6.34 -16.41 -15.54
C ASN A 72 7.37 -15.68 -14.66
N GLU A 73 7.93 -14.57 -15.12
CA GLU A 73 8.85 -13.72 -14.35
C GLU A 73 8.15 -13.15 -13.10
N ILE A 74 6.91 -12.67 -13.23
CA ILE A 74 6.10 -12.23 -12.08
C ILE A 74 5.78 -13.39 -11.14
N HIS A 75 5.40 -14.55 -11.65
CA HIS A 75 5.14 -15.74 -10.82
C HIS A 75 6.38 -16.16 -10.02
N ALA A 76 7.56 -16.15 -10.64
CA ALA A 76 8.81 -16.45 -9.96
C ALA A 76 9.10 -15.45 -8.82
N ARG A 77 8.93 -14.15 -9.07
CA ARG A 77 9.08 -13.11 -8.03
C ARG A 77 8.09 -13.31 -6.88
N MET A 78 6.85 -13.67 -7.19
CA MET A 78 5.85 -13.98 -6.18
C MET A 78 6.21 -15.21 -5.35
N ALA A 79 6.75 -16.26 -5.97
CA ALA A 79 7.24 -17.44 -5.26
C ALA A 79 8.37 -17.09 -4.28
N VAL A 80 9.33 -16.24 -4.70
CA VAL A 80 10.40 -15.73 -3.82
C VAL A 80 9.83 -14.96 -2.63
N LEU A 81 8.90 -14.02 -2.87
CA LEU A 81 8.28 -13.25 -1.79
C LEU A 81 7.49 -14.11 -0.81
N ASN A 82 6.81 -15.15 -1.30
CA ASN A 82 6.10 -16.09 -0.44
C ASN A 82 7.10 -16.89 0.42
N LYS A 83 8.23 -17.32 -0.16
CA LYS A 83 9.29 -17.99 0.60
C LYS A 83 9.88 -17.10 1.71
N PHE A 84 10.12 -15.82 1.43
CA PHE A 84 10.54 -14.86 2.46
C PHE A 84 9.50 -14.69 3.57
N THR A 85 8.21 -14.70 3.21
CA THR A 85 7.11 -14.59 4.18
C THR A 85 7.07 -15.80 5.11
N ASP A 86 7.28 -17.01 4.57
CA ASP A 86 7.33 -18.24 5.37
C ASP A 86 8.56 -18.27 6.28
N LEU A 87 9.74 -17.90 5.76
CA LEU A 87 10.98 -17.86 6.55
C LEU A 87 10.94 -16.79 7.65
N GLY A 88 10.28 -15.65 7.40
CA GLY A 88 10.14 -14.57 8.36
C GLY A 88 9.02 -14.77 9.39
N ARG A 89 8.24 -15.85 9.29
CA ARG A 89 7.13 -16.10 10.22
C ARG A 89 7.68 -16.60 11.57
N PRO A 90 7.45 -15.88 12.69
CA PRO A 90 7.84 -16.36 14.01
C PRO A 90 7.05 -17.61 14.39
N HIS A 91 7.72 -18.58 15.00
CA HIS A 91 7.10 -19.79 15.53
C HIS A 91 6.81 -19.59 17.01
N THR A 92 5.59 -19.18 17.34
CA THR A 92 5.15 -19.10 18.74
C THR A 92 4.78 -20.51 19.20
N ARG A 93 5.44 -21.00 20.26
CA ARG A 93 5.07 -22.23 20.96
C ARG A 93 4.50 -21.86 22.31
N VAL A 94 3.35 -22.44 22.65
CA VAL A 94 2.84 -22.40 24.02
C VAL A 94 3.72 -23.36 24.84
N VAL A 95 4.41 -22.84 25.85
CA VAL A 95 5.15 -23.66 26.80
C VAL A 95 4.17 -24.05 27.90
N THR A 96 3.95 -25.36 28.08
CA THR A 96 3.15 -25.95 29.16
C THR A 96 4.11 -26.59 30.16
#